data_AF-A0A420A2K6-F1
#
_entry.id   AF-A0A420A2K6-F1
#
_cell.length_a   1.000
_cell.length_b   1.000
_cell.length_c   1.000
_cell.angle_alpha   90.00
_cell.angle_beta   90.00
_cell.angle_gamma   90.00
#
_symmetry.space_group_name_H-M   'P 1'
#
loop_
_entity.id
_entity.type
_entity.pdbx_description
1 polymer ?
#
loop_
_entity_poly.entity_id
_entity_poly.type
_entity_poly.pdbx_seq_one_letter_code
_entity_poly.pdbx_strand_id
1 'polypeptide(L)' 'MDVPVTEEQIRTLTFYLWEKEGSPDGRSQEYWEKAWQQLAANGSLAELDSDTGPV' A
#
# COMPACT_ATOMS: atom_id res chain seq x y z
N MET A 1 4.42 14.21 9.17
CA MET A 1 3.09 13.60 9.41
C MET A 1 3.23 12.17 8.98
N ASP A 2 3.29 11.25 9.94
CA ASP A 2 3.10 9.83 9.67
C ASP A 2 1.63 9.69 9.24
N VAL A 3 1.39 9.54 7.94
CA VAL A 3 0.02 9.40 7.42
C VAL A 3 -0.31 7.91 7.55
N PRO A 4 -1.14 7.51 8.52
CA PRO A 4 -1.54 6.12 8.62
C PRO A 4 -2.25 5.73 7.34
N VAL A 5 -1.97 4.52 6.87
CA VAL A 5 -2.63 3.95 5.70
C VAL A 5 -4.14 4.01 5.89
N THR A 6 -4.82 4.79 5.03
CA THR A 6 -6.28 4.95 5.10
C THR A 6 -6.97 3.89 4.24
N GLU A 7 -8.19 3.50 4.63
CA GLU A 7 -9.04 2.60 3.85
C GLU A 7 -9.26 3.09 2.42
N GLU A 8 -9.24 4.41 2.22
CA GLU A 8 -9.37 5.04 0.90
C GLU A 8 -8.17 4.73 0.01
N GLN A 9 -6.95 4.83 0.53
CA GLN A 9 -5.72 4.43 -0.18
C GLN A 9 -5.74 2.94 -0.54
N ILE A 10 -6.15 2.10 0.41
CA ILE A 10 -6.27 0.65 0.19
C ILE A 10 -7.31 0.37 -0.90
N ARG A 11 -8.47 1.05 -0.87
CA ARG A 11 -9.49 0.96 -1.91
C ARG A 11 -8.94 1.34 -3.27
N THR A 12 -8.29 2.50 -3.39
CA THR A 12 -7.76 2.98 -4.66
C THR A 12 -6.74 2.00 -5.24
N LEU A 13 -5.81 1.51 -4.42
CA LEU A 13 -4.77 0.60 -4.87
C LEU A 13 -5.32 -0.79 -5.22
N THR A 14 -6.27 -1.29 -4.43
CA THR A 14 -7.00 -2.54 -4.72
C THR A 14 -7.75 -2.42 -6.04
N PHE A 15 -8.50 -1.34 -6.23
CA PHE A 15 -9.30 -1.12 -7.43
C PHE A 15 -8.42 -0.97 -8.66
N TYR A 16 -7.31 -0.22 -8.55
CA TYR A 16 -6.34 -0.06 -9.62
C TYR A 16 -5.70 -1.40 -10.04
N LEU A 17 -5.26 -2.22 -9.08
CA LEU A 17 -4.71 -3.55 -9.34
C LEU A 17 -5.75 -4.50 -9.94
N TRP A 18 -6.96 -4.48 -9.40
CA TRP A 18 -8.06 -5.34 -9.82
C TRP A 18 -8.56 -5.00 -11.23
N GLU A 19 -8.71 -3.71 -11.54
CA GLU A 19 -9.15 -3.24 -12.86
C GLU A 19 -8.08 -3.54 -13.94
N LYS A 20 -6.79 -3.37 -13.59
CA LYS A 20 -5.67 -3.72 -14.49
C LYS A 20 -5.61 -5.21 -14.85
N GLU A 21 -6.02 -6.07 -13.93
CA GLU A 21 -6.10 -7.54 -14.12
C GLU A 21 -7.40 -7.99 -14.81
N GLY A 22 -8.31 -7.07 -15.13
CA GLY A 22 -9.57 -7.39 -15.82
C GLY A 22 -10.71 -7.75 -14.88
N SER A 23 -10.67 -7.26 -13.64
CA SER A 23 -11.72 -7.43 -12.65
C SER A 23 -12.13 -8.90 -12.39
N PRO A 24 -11.16 -9.78 -12.03
CA PRO A 24 -11.47 -11.16 -11.71
C PRO A 24 -12.40 -11.25 -10.49
N ASP A 25 -13.56 -11.86 -10.69
CA ASP A 25 -14.55 -12.11 -9.65
C ASP A 25 -14.00 -13.16 -8.66
N GLY A 26 -14.11 -12.88 -7.35
CA GLY A 26 -13.58 -13.73 -6.29
C GLY A 26 -12.12 -13.49 -5.86
N ARG A 27 -11.34 -12.65 -6.57
CA ARG A 27 -9.96 -12.29 -6.16
C ARG A 27 -9.84 -10.93 -5.50
N SER A 28 -10.92 -10.16 -5.42
CA SER A 28 -10.95 -8.82 -4.83
C SER A 28 -10.39 -8.78 -3.41
N GLN A 29 -10.63 -9.83 -2.61
CA GLN A 29 -10.15 -9.91 -1.23
C GLN A 29 -8.63 -10.14 -1.15
N GLU A 30 -8.06 -10.99 -2.02
CA GLU A 30 -6.60 -11.15 -2.13
C GLU A 30 -5.91 -9.85 -2.57
N TYR A 31 -6.52 -9.11 -3.51
CA TYR A 31 -6.01 -7.82 -3.96
C TYR A 31 -6.09 -6.76 -2.85
N TRP A 32 -7.14 -6.81 -2.03
CA TRP A 32 -7.28 -5.94 -0.86
C TRP A 32 -6.17 -6.15 0.16
N GLU A 33 -5.89 -7.40 0.52
CA GLU A 33 -4.82 -7.74 1.46
C GLU A 33 -3.43 -7.35 0.91
N LYS A 34 -3.18 -7.57 -0.38
CA LYS A 34 -1.95 -7.14 -1.05
C LYS A 34 -1.78 -5.63 -1.06
N ALA A 35 -2.86 -4.90 -1.32
CA ALA A 35 -2.85 -3.45 -1.31
C ALA A 35 -2.56 -2.90 0.09
N TRP A 36 -3.20 -3.50 1.09
CA TRP A 36 -2.99 -3.19 2.50
C TRP A 36 -1.53 -3.42 2.92
N GLN A 37 -0.97 -4.58 2.59
CA GLN A 37 0.43 -4.90 2.85
C GLN A 37 1.41 -3.97 2.14
N GLN A 38 1.15 -3.63 0.87
CA GLN A 38 2.01 -2.70 0.12
C GLN A 38 2.03 -1.31 0.74
N LEU A 39 0.86 -0.79 1.13
CA LEU A 39 0.76 0.53 1.75
C LEU A 39 1.37 0.53 3.16
N ALA A 40 1.16 -0.53 3.94
CA ALA A 40 1.77 -0.68 5.25
C ALA A 40 3.31 -0.80 5.16
N ALA A 41 3.83 -1.56 4.20
CA ALA A 41 5.26 -1.71 3.98
C ALA A 41 5.91 -0.42 3.43
N ASN A 42 5.24 0.30 2.53
CA ASN A 42 5.75 1.55 1.96
C ASN A 42 5.66 2.72 2.96
N GLY A 43 4.66 2.72 3.85
CA GLY A 43 4.56 3.68 4.96
C GLY A 43 5.74 3.60 5.94
N SER A 44 6.36 2.43 6.09
CA SER A 44 7.53 2.22 6.97
C SER A 44 8.89 2.37 6.29
N LEU A 45 8.95 2.44 4.95
CA LEU A 45 10.22 2.60 4.20
C LEU A 45 10.72 4.05 4.15
N ALA A 46 9.91 5.02 4.58
CA ALA A 46 10.32 6.43 4.68
C ALA A 46 11.32 6.70 5.82
N GLU A 47 11.60 5.74 6.71
CA GLU A 47 12.50 5.92 7.85
C GLU A 47 13.89 5.28 7.66
N LEU A 48 14.13 4.52 6.58
CA LEU A 48 15.39 3.78 6.41
C LEU A 48 16.45 4.52 5.58
N ASP A 49 16.13 5.68 5.02
CA ASP A 49 17.07 6.56 4.29
C ASP A 49 16.97 8.00 4.83
N SER A 50 17.35 8.18 6.10
CA SER A 50 17.76 9.48 6.64
C SER A 50 18.85 9.25 7.70
N ASP A 51 19.91 8.61 7.21
CA ASP A 51 21.28 8.81 7.69
C ASP A 51 21.62 10.31 7.58
N THR A 52 21.53 11.04 8.69
CA THR A 52 22.33 12.24 8.92
C THR A 52 22.65 12.35 10.40
N GLY A 53 23.67 11.59 10.77
CA GLY A 53 24.48 11.75 11.97
C GLY A 53 25.50 10.63 11.96
N PRO A 54 26.82 10.88 11.84
CA PRO A 54 27.55 11.67 12.86
C PRO A 54 28.77 12.49 12.36
N VAL A 55 29.07 13.63 13.02
CA VAL A 55 30.44 14.05 13.47
C VAL A 55 30.34 15.28 14.37
#